data_AF-A0A3P6AXF4-F1
#
_entry.id   AF-A0A3P6AXF4-F1
#
_cell.length_a   1.000
_cell.length_b   1.000
_cell.length_c   1.000
_cell.angle_alpha   90.00
_cell.angle_beta   90.00
_cell.angle_gamma   90.00
#
_symmetry.space_group_name_H-M   'P 1'
#
loop_
_entity.id
_entity.type
_entity.pdbx_description
1 polymer ?
#
loop_
_entity_poly.entity_id
_entity_poly.type
_entity_poly.pdbx_seq_one_letter_code
_entity_poly.pdbx_strand_id
1 'polypeptide(L)'
;MTDSNVNRFGLSSMSDVLLPKTVKGLEFLLSVSLHKRIWLPSCPLKDYLKTMFTNRKEMAELLEALIINNDTTTLPSFPQGIDLLWGENDLFFSVEFAKDLQRKLGEMTSMESIKNGGHLVQLDRPFVYNKLLNKFLASVH
;
A
#
# COMPACT_ATOMS: atom_id res chain seq x y z
N MET A 1 0.91 11.30 -0.97
CA MET A 1 0.27 10.53 -2.05
C MET A 1 -0.46 11.54 -2.93
N THR A 2 -0.12 11.61 -4.21
CA THR A 2 -0.47 12.72 -5.11
C THR A 2 -1.82 12.55 -5.81
N ASP A 3 -2.38 13.66 -6.30
CA ASP A 3 -3.58 13.75 -7.16
C ASP A 3 -3.52 12.82 -8.40
N SER A 4 -2.32 12.39 -8.80
CA SER A 4 -2.09 11.44 -9.88
C SER A 4 -2.83 10.11 -9.70
N ASN A 5 -2.94 9.61 -8.46
CA ASN A 5 -3.63 8.35 -8.18
C ASN A 5 -5.15 8.51 -8.25
N VAL A 6 -5.66 9.65 -7.78
CA VAL A 6 -7.09 9.99 -7.80
C VAL A 6 -7.60 10.05 -9.25
N ASN A 7 -6.84 10.72 -10.13
CA ASN A 7 -7.12 10.77 -11.57
C ASN A 7 -7.04 9.39 -12.24
N ARG A 8 -6.05 8.56 -11.87
CA ARG A 8 -5.87 7.21 -12.43
C ARG A 8 -7.06 6.29 -12.14
N PHE A 9 -7.70 6.45 -10.98
CA PHE A 9 -8.86 5.66 -10.58
C PHE A 9 -10.20 6.29 -10.95
N GLY A 10 -10.20 7.49 -11.54
CA GLY A 10 -11.43 8.20 -11.95
C GLY A 10 -12.32 8.61 -10.78
N LEU A 11 -11.73 8.83 -9.60
CA LEU A 11 -12.45 9.19 -8.38
C LEU A 11 -12.16 10.62 -7.95
N SER A 12 -12.98 11.16 -7.05
CA SER A 12 -12.88 12.56 -6.62
C SER A 12 -11.88 12.76 -5.49
N SER A 13 -11.69 11.76 -4.62
CA SER A 13 -10.69 11.78 -3.55
C SER A 13 -10.14 10.39 -3.27
N MET A 14 -8.95 10.32 -2.68
CA MET A 14 -8.36 9.07 -2.22
C MET A 14 -9.09 8.48 -1.00
N SER A 15 -9.80 9.32 -0.25
CA SER A 15 -10.72 8.84 0.80
C SER A 15 -11.90 8.05 0.22
N ASP A 16 -12.32 8.30 -1.03
CA ASP A 16 -13.36 7.52 -1.70
C ASP A 16 -12.89 6.11 -2.07
N VAL A 17 -11.58 5.93 -2.33
CA VAL A 17 -10.95 4.63 -2.57
C VAL A 17 -10.70 3.89 -1.26
N LEU A 18 -9.98 4.53 -0.33
CA LEU A 18 -9.45 3.89 0.88
C LEU A 18 -10.52 3.64 1.93
N LEU A 19 -11.62 4.40 1.90
CA LEU A 19 -12.76 4.24 2.77
C LEU A 19 -13.98 3.83 1.91
N PRO A 20 -14.15 2.57 1.49
CA PRO A 20 -15.33 2.16 0.75
C PRO A 20 -16.61 2.27 1.60
N LYS A 21 -17.71 2.79 1.02
CA LYS A 21 -19.05 2.85 1.69
C LYS A 21 -19.96 1.70 1.30
N THR A 22 -19.62 0.99 0.24
CA THR A 22 -20.47 -0.04 -0.38
C THR A 22 -19.65 -1.28 -0.69
N VAL A 23 -20.31 -2.42 -0.83
CA VAL A 23 -19.67 -3.69 -1.22
C VAL A 23 -18.92 -3.53 -2.55
N LYS A 24 -19.53 -2.86 -3.54
CA LYS A 24 -18.87 -2.57 -4.82
C LYS A 24 -17.63 -1.69 -4.66
N GLY A 25 -17.68 -0.71 -3.76
CA GLY A 25 -16.51 0.11 -3.43
C GLY A 25 -15.38 -0.72 -2.80
N LEU A 26 -15.72 -1.68 -1.94
CA LEU A 26 -14.74 -2.59 -1.35
C LEU A 26 -14.17 -3.57 -2.37
N GLU A 27 -15.00 -4.11 -3.26
CA GLU A 27 -14.55 -4.92 -4.41
C GLU A 27 -13.59 -4.13 -5.30
N PHE A 28 -13.89 -2.85 -5.54
CA PHE A 28 -13.01 -1.95 -6.27
C PHE A 28 -11.68 -1.74 -5.55
N LEU A 29 -11.70 -1.41 -4.26
CA LEU A 29 -10.50 -1.27 -3.43
C LEU A 29 -9.63 -2.53 -3.52
N LEU A 30 -10.21 -3.71 -3.31
CA LEU A 30 -9.48 -4.97 -3.41
C LEU A 30 -8.91 -5.21 -4.81
N SER A 31 -9.64 -4.83 -5.86
CA SER A 31 -9.17 -4.98 -7.25
C SER A 31 -8.00 -4.08 -7.60
N VAL A 32 -7.85 -2.93 -6.93
CA VAL A 32 -6.70 -2.04 -7.12
C VAL A 32 -5.55 -2.31 -6.15
N SER A 33 -5.85 -2.93 -5.00
CA SER A 33 -4.86 -3.30 -3.99
C SER A 33 -4.18 -4.64 -4.26
N LEU A 34 -4.88 -5.61 -4.87
CA LEU A 34 -4.36 -6.94 -5.16
C LEU A 34 -4.05 -7.06 -6.65
N HIS A 35 -2.95 -7.74 -6.98
CA HIS A 35 -2.65 -8.12 -8.35
C HIS A 35 -3.64 -9.20 -8.84
N LYS A 36 -3.98 -10.16 -7.98
CA LYS A 36 -4.97 -11.19 -8.32
C LYS A 36 -6.34 -10.82 -7.78
N ARG A 37 -7.34 -10.86 -8.67
CA ARG A 37 -8.73 -10.67 -8.28
C ARG A 37 -9.19 -11.86 -7.44
N ILE A 38 -9.55 -11.59 -6.19
CA ILE A 38 -10.15 -12.59 -5.30
C ILE A 38 -11.67 -12.46 -5.39
N TRP A 39 -12.36 -13.59 -5.58
CA TRP A 39 -13.81 -13.63 -5.48
C TRP A 39 -14.22 -13.82 -4.01
N LEU A 40 -15.05 -12.91 -3.50
CA LEU A 40 -15.58 -12.95 -2.14
C LEU A 40 -17.11 -12.84 -2.17
N PRO A 41 -17.84 -13.67 -1.40
CA PRO A 41 -19.28 -13.50 -1.27
C PRO A 41 -19.63 -12.14 -0.65
N SER A 42 -20.84 -11.64 -0.92
CA SER A 42 -21.26 -10.32 -0.43
C SER A 42 -21.43 -10.24 1.09
N CYS A 43 -21.73 -11.36 1.76
CA CYS A 43 -21.89 -11.43 3.21
C CYS A 43 -20.62 -11.03 3.98
N PRO A 44 -19.44 -11.65 3.77
CA PRO A 44 -18.20 -11.25 4.44
C PRO A 44 -17.76 -9.83 4.07
N LEU A 45 -18.02 -9.37 2.85
CA LEU A 45 -17.71 -7.99 2.45
C LEU A 45 -18.54 -6.96 3.23
N LYS A 46 -19.83 -7.24 3.48
CA LYS A 46 -20.68 -6.39 4.33
C LYS A 46 -20.20 -6.39 5.78
N ASP A 47 -19.82 -7.55 6.29
CA ASP A 47 -19.33 -7.67 7.66
C ASP A 47 -18.00 -6.93 7.86
N TYR A 48 -17.07 -7.06 6.89
CA TYR A 48 -15.84 -6.28 6.84
C TYR A 48 -16.12 -4.78 6.86
N LEU A 49 -17.07 -4.29 6.04
CA LEU A 49 -17.42 -2.87 6.00
C LEU A 49 -17.93 -2.36 7.37
N LYS A 50 -18.76 -3.16 8.04
CA LYS A 50 -19.33 -2.80 9.34
C LYS A 50 -18.27 -2.75 10.44
N THR A 51 -17.31 -3.67 10.39
CA THR A 51 -16.30 -3.85 11.44
C THR A 51 -15.09 -2.94 11.26
N MET A 52 -14.60 -2.76 10.03
CA MET A 52 -13.34 -2.05 9.77
C MET A 52 -13.48 -0.53 9.72
N PHE A 53 -14.68 -0.02 9.46
CA PHE A 53 -14.92 1.41 9.26
C PHE A 53 -15.88 2.00 10.30
N THR A 54 -15.81 1.55 11.57
CA THR A 54 -16.61 2.12 12.66
C THR A 54 -16.27 3.60 12.92
N ASN A 55 -14.98 3.96 12.80
CA ASN A 55 -14.45 5.31 13.03
C ASN A 55 -14.16 6.04 11.72
N ARG A 56 -15.10 5.91 10.77
CA ARG A 56 -14.88 6.35 9.39
C ARG A 56 -14.61 7.85 9.30
N LYS A 57 -15.28 8.65 10.13
CA LYS A 57 -15.12 10.10 10.14
C LYS A 57 -13.70 10.47 10.55
N GLU A 58 -13.21 9.87 11.62
CA GLU A 58 -11.87 10.07 12.16
C GLU A 58 -10.80 9.59 11.17
N MET A 59 -11.03 8.47 10.49
CA MET A 59 -10.14 7.99 9.41
C MET A 59 -10.08 8.97 8.24
N ALA A 60 -11.20 9.58 7.85
CA ALA A 60 -11.24 10.57 6.79
C ALA A 60 -10.48 11.84 7.21
N GLU A 61 -10.72 12.34 8.42
CA GLU A 61 -10.00 13.49 8.97
C GLU A 61 -8.49 13.24 9.06
N LEU A 62 -8.07 12.02 9.45
CA LEU A 62 -6.67 11.62 9.46
C LEU A 62 -6.06 11.57 8.05
N LEU A 63 -6.81 11.07 7.06
CA LEU A 63 -6.35 11.06 5.66
C LEU A 63 -6.14 12.47 5.13
N GLU A 64 -7.05 13.40 5.42
CA GLU A 64 -6.90 14.81 5.03
C GLU A 64 -5.69 15.45 5.75
N ALA A 65 -5.49 15.15 7.03
CA ALA A 65 -4.34 15.64 7.79
C ALA A 65 -2.99 15.06 7.32
N LEU A 66 -2.98 13.85 6.74
CA LEU A 66 -1.79 13.21 6.15
C LEU A 66 -1.37 13.86 4.82
N ILE A 67 -2.25 14.61 4.16
CA ILE A 67 -1.91 15.42 2.98
C ILE A 67 -1.18 16.68 3.47
N ILE A 68 0.03 16.50 3.98
CA ILE A 68 0.94 17.60 4.28
C ILE A 68 1.68 17.91 2.99
N ASN A 69 1.48 19.12 2.45
CA ASN A 69 2.32 19.70 1.39
C ASN A 69 3.74 19.84 1.96
N ASN A 70 4.59 18.87 1.68
CA ASN A 70 5.93 18.84 2.22
C ASN A 70 6.93 18.69 1.08
N ASP A 71 7.09 19.79 0.33
CA ASP A 71 8.17 19.96 -0.65
C ASP A 71 9.55 20.11 0.03
N THR A 72 9.64 20.04 1.37
CA THR A 72 10.85 20.40 2.13
C THR A 72 11.29 19.40 3.20
N THR A 73 10.68 18.21 3.30
CA THR A 73 11.18 17.21 4.27
C THR A 73 12.39 16.47 3.70
N THR A 74 13.58 16.82 4.19
CA THR A 74 14.74 15.95 4.12
C THR A 74 14.42 14.64 4.83
N LEU A 75 14.55 13.52 4.12
CA LEU A 75 14.36 12.20 4.72
C LEU A 75 15.40 12.02 5.83
N PRO A 76 14.99 11.54 7.02
CA PRO A 76 15.94 11.27 8.09
C PRO A 76 16.93 10.18 7.66
N SER A 77 18.19 10.35 8.05
CA SER A 77 19.19 9.30 7.88
C SER A 77 18.96 8.20 8.91
N PHE A 78 18.84 6.97 8.45
CA PHE A 78 18.64 5.81 9.31
C PHE A 78 19.96 5.04 9.46
N PRO A 79 20.43 4.75 10.68
CA PRO A 79 21.63 3.93 10.90
C PRO A 79 21.37 2.42 10.70
N GLN A 80 20.14 2.05 10.38
CA GLN A 80 19.66 0.66 10.28
C GLN A 80 19.64 0.24 8.81
N GLY A 81 19.89 -1.04 8.54
CA GLY A 81 19.60 -1.61 7.22
C GLY A 81 18.09 -1.60 6.94
N ILE A 82 17.68 -1.18 5.74
CA ILE A 82 16.27 -1.12 5.33
C ILE A 82 16.06 -2.02 4.12
N ASP A 83 15.15 -2.99 4.23
CA ASP A 83 14.76 -3.85 3.10
C ASP A 83 13.35 -3.51 2.63
N LEU A 84 13.23 -2.98 1.41
CA LEU A 84 11.95 -2.68 0.77
C LEU A 84 11.42 -3.91 0.02
N LEU A 85 10.31 -4.49 0.49
CA LEU A 85 9.60 -5.55 -0.24
C LEU A 85 8.45 -4.92 -1.04
N TRP A 86 8.51 -4.97 -2.37
CA TRP A 86 7.59 -4.22 -3.23
C TRP A 86 6.89 -5.10 -4.27
N GLY A 87 5.58 -4.89 -4.48
CA GLY A 87 4.85 -5.54 -5.56
C GLY A 87 5.10 -4.86 -6.91
N GLU A 88 5.45 -5.62 -7.95
CA GLU A 88 5.70 -5.07 -9.29
C GLU A 88 4.46 -4.43 -9.95
N ASN A 89 3.29 -4.84 -9.51
CA ASN A 89 2.00 -4.43 -10.07
C ASN A 89 1.21 -3.55 -9.09
N ASP A 90 1.87 -2.92 -8.12
CA ASP A 90 1.25 -1.96 -7.22
C ASP A 90 0.70 -0.75 -8.00
N LEU A 91 -0.62 -0.53 -7.90
CA LEU A 91 -1.33 0.56 -8.58
C LEU A 91 -1.36 1.85 -7.76
N PHE A 92 -1.12 1.78 -6.44
CA PHE A 92 -1.01 2.93 -5.55
C PHE A 92 0.38 3.55 -5.60
N PHE A 93 1.43 2.72 -5.67
CA PHE A 93 2.81 3.18 -5.74
C PHE A 93 3.61 2.40 -6.77
N SER A 94 4.13 3.10 -7.78
CA SER A 94 4.88 2.45 -8.85
C SER A 94 6.24 1.92 -8.36
N VAL A 95 6.80 0.99 -9.11
CA VAL A 95 8.15 0.46 -8.84
C VAL A 95 9.20 1.56 -8.96
N GLU A 96 8.99 2.55 -9.84
CA GLU A 96 9.86 3.72 -9.98
C GLU A 96 9.83 4.57 -8.71
N PHE A 97 8.65 4.75 -8.10
CA PHE A 97 8.54 5.41 -6.79
C PHE A 97 9.35 4.68 -5.72
N ALA A 98 9.30 3.35 -5.69
CA ALA A 98 10.06 2.54 -4.74
C ALA A 98 11.58 2.64 -4.97
N LYS A 99 12.04 2.66 -6.23
CA LYS A 99 13.45 2.88 -6.58
C LYS A 99 13.93 4.27 -6.19
N ASP A 100 13.10 5.29 -6.38
CA ASP A 100 13.41 6.65 -5.94
C ASP A 100 13.46 6.74 -4.41
N LEU A 101 12.55 6.05 -3.71
CA LEU A 101 12.57 5.93 -2.26
C LEU A 101 13.86 5.25 -1.78
N GLN A 102 14.25 4.12 -2.39
CA GLN A 102 15.51 3.43 -2.09
C GLN A 102 16.71 4.37 -2.22
N ARG A 103 16.79 5.13 -3.33
CA ARG A 103 17.88 6.10 -3.55
C ARG A 103 17.92 7.19 -2.49
N LYS A 104 16.75 7.66 -2.05
CA LYS A 104 16.66 8.69 -1.02
C LYS A 104 16.96 8.18 0.39
N LEU A 105 16.65 6.92 0.69
CA LEU A 105 16.97 6.27 1.97
C LEU A 105 18.46 5.90 2.10
N GLY A 106 19.18 5.82 0.97
CA GLY A 106 20.63 5.69 0.93
C GLY A 106 21.14 4.26 0.79
N GLU A 107 22.46 4.10 0.89
CA GLU A 107 23.18 2.86 0.53
C GLU A 107 22.85 1.64 1.40
N MET A 108 22.37 1.87 2.63
CA MET A 108 21.92 0.81 3.54
C MET A 108 20.50 0.29 3.21
N THR A 109 19.92 0.74 2.09
CA THR A 109 18.58 0.33 1.66
C THR A 109 18.66 -0.66 0.49
N SER A 110 18.18 -1.88 0.72
CA SER A 110 17.94 -2.86 -0.35
C SER A 110 16.47 -2.85 -0.79
N MET A 111 16.21 -3.39 -1.97
CA MET A 111 14.86 -3.48 -2.52
C MET A 111 14.69 -4.83 -3.24
N GLU A 112 13.64 -5.55 -2.87
CA GLU A 112 13.21 -6.81 -3.49
C GLU A 112 11.89 -6.59 -4.21
N SER A 113 11.93 -6.72 -5.54
CA SER A 113 10.78 -6.60 -6.43
C SER A 113 10.07 -7.94 -6.59
N ILE A 114 8.81 -8.03 -6.16
CA ILE A 114 8.03 -9.26 -6.13
C ILE A 114 7.09 -9.32 -7.35
N LYS A 115 7.45 -10.19 -8.29
CA LYS A 115 6.66 -10.46 -9.49
C LYS A 115 5.25 -10.94 -9.17
N ASN A 116 4.28 -10.46 -9.95
CA ASN A 116 2.85 -10.75 -9.80
C ASN A 116 2.29 -10.36 -8.42
N GLY A 117 2.83 -9.29 -7.81
CA GLY A 117 2.39 -8.75 -6.53
C GLY A 117 1.81 -7.35 -6.69
N GLY A 118 0.66 -7.09 -6.08
CA GLY A 118 0.04 -5.77 -6.02
C GLY A 118 0.51 -4.98 -4.79
N HIS A 119 -0.30 -4.02 -4.37
CA HIS A 119 -0.06 -3.22 -3.16
C HIS A 119 -0.04 -4.09 -1.90
N LEU A 120 -0.98 -5.04 -1.78
CA LEU A 120 -1.04 -6.02 -0.71
C LEU A 120 -0.24 -7.28 -1.08
N VAL A 121 1.05 -7.09 -1.40
CA VAL A 121 1.94 -8.16 -1.88
C VAL A 121 2.05 -9.35 -0.94
N GLN A 122 1.91 -9.12 0.37
CA GLN A 122 1.88 -10.16 1.39
C GLN A 122 0.67 -11.11 1.26
N LEU A 123 -0.45 -10.62 0.69
CA LEU A 123 -1.63 -11.43 0.40
C LEU A 123 -1.53 -12.09 -0.98
N ASP A 124 -0.99 -11.41 -1.99
CA ASP A 124 -0.85 -11.96 -3.34
C ASP A 124 0.22 -13.07 -3.44
N ARG A 125 1.35 -12.88 -2.75
CA ARG A 125 2.55 -13.71 -2.87
C ARG A 125 3.08 -14.16 -1.49
N PRO A 126 2.25 -14.76 -0.62
CA PRO A 126 2.59 -14.99 0.79
C PRO A 126 3.86 -15.82 0.97
N PHE A 127 4.10 -16.84 0.15
CA PHE A 127 5.32 -17.66 0.27
C PHE A 127 6.59 -16.91 -0.13
N VAL A 128 6.53 -16.10 -1.19
CA VAL A 128 7.69 -15.31 -1.65
C VAL A 128 7.95 -14.19 -0.65
N TYR A 129 6.90 -13.48 -0.25
CA TYR A 129 6.97 -12.42 0.74
C TYR A 129 7.58 -12.92 2.06
N ASN A 130 7.04 -14.01 2.63
CA ASN A 130 7.57 -14.56 3.89
C ASN A 130 9.00 -15.12 3.75
N LYS A 131 9.38 -15.68 2.59
CA LYS A 131 10.76 -16.09 2.35
C LYS A 131 11.72 -14.89 2.41
N LEU A 132 11.36 -13.78 1.77
CA LEU A 132 12.17 -12.56 1.77
C LEU A 132 12.20 -11.90 3.16
N LEU A 133 11.05 -11.82 3.83
CA LEU A 133 10.96 -11.33 5.20
C LEU A 133 11.84 -12.15 6.15
N ASN A 134 11.77 -13.48 6.10
CA ASN A 134 12.61 -14.33 6.94
C ASN A 134 14.10 -14.19 6.63
N LYS A 135 14.48 -13.98 5.35
CA LYS A 135 15.86 -13.70 4.96
C LYS A 135 16.35 -12.39 5.60
N PHE A 136 15.54 -11.33 5.55
CA PHE A 136 15.85 -10.07 6.21
C PHE A 136 15.99 -10.27 7.73
N LEU A 137 15.00 -10.86 8.39
CA LEU A 137 15.03 -11.08 9.84
C LEU A 137 16.23 -11.91 10.31
N ALA A 138 16.65 -12.91 9.53
CA ALA A 138 17.84 -13.71 9.81
C ALA A 138 19.16 -12.94 9.61
N SER A 139 19.14 -11.84 8.88
CA SER A 139 20.32 -10.98 8.64
C SER A 139 20.54 -9.92 9.72
N VAL A 140 19.52 -9.65 10.56
CA VAL A 140 19.56 -8.65 11.64
C VAL A 140 20.13 -9.27 12.94
N HIS A 141 21.16 -10.11 12.83
CA HIS A 141 21.89 -10.69 13.97
C HIS A 141 23.29 -10.12 14.07
#